data_AF-J2WM57-F1
#
_entry.id   AF-J2WM57-F1
#
_cell.length_a   1.000
_cell.length_b   1.000
_cell.length_c   1.000
_cell.angle_alpha   90.00
_cell.angle_beta   90.00
_cell.angle_gamma   90.00
#
_symmetry.space_group_name_H-M   'P 1'
#
loop_
_entity.id
_entity.type
_entity.pdbx_description
1 polymer ?
#
loop_
_entity_poly.entity_id
_entity_poly.type
_entity_poly.pdbx_seq_one_letter_code
_entity_poly.pdbx_strand_id
1 'polypeptide(L)'
;GRRYYRPDDVDLLKGIRRLLYGEGYTIRGVQRILKEHGVKSVQGLADGAAAVSFGAIEDAIGASLMEPDDEAPIKGVTESDEDDYQGDEEEGIDFRFTEVDDEEILTTFRKGGTPAAPAGPSALDRERLGRALADLVAIRDMLDQAQNEG
;
A
#
# COMPACT_ATOMS: atom_id res chain seq x y z
N GLY A 1 -6.30 29.80 -5.27
CA GLY A 1 -4.84 30.05 -5.19
C GLY A 1 -4.07 28.83 -5.69
N ARG A 2 -2.92 29.01 -6.34
CA ARG A 2 -2.08 27.88 -6.80
C ARG A 2 -1.19 27.43 -5.64
N ARG A 3 -1.19 26.14 -5.31
CA ARG A 3 -0.28 25.55 -4.32
C ARG A 3 1.03 25.23 -5.01
N TYR A 4 2.11 25.83 -4.55
CA TYR A 4 3.45 25.54 -5.04
C TYR A 4 4.11 24.56 -4.06
N TYR A 5 4.51 23.40 -4.58
CA TYR A 5 5.29 22.42 -3.83
C TYR A 5 6.77 22.73 -3.98
N ARG A 6 7.55 22.46 -2.93
CA ARG A 6 9.01 22.56 -3.01
C ARG A 6 9.56 21.30 -3.70
N PRO A 7 10.77 21.35 -4.27
CA PRO A 7 11.41 20.16 -4.84
C PRO A 7 11.44 18.99 -3.85
N ASP A 8 11.78 19.26 -2.59
CA ASP A 8 11.82 18.28 -1.50
C ASP A 8 10.47 17.58 -1.26
N ASP A 9 9.35 18.32 -1.40
CA ASP A 9 8.01 17.76 -1.24
C ASP A 9 7.67 16.85 -2.43
N VAL A 10 8.12 17.20 -3.63
CA VAL A 10 7.92 16.39 -4.83
C VAL A 10 8.69 15.07 -4.71
N ASP A 11 9.91 15.09 -4.16
CA ASP A 11 10.70 13.89 -3.96
C ASP A 11 10.12 13.01 -2.85
N LEU A 12 9.62 13.61 -1.76
CA LEU A 12 8.85 12.88 -0.75
C LEU A 12 7.64 12.16 -1.36
N LEU A 13 6.88 12.86 -2.20
CA LEU A 13 5.69 12.29 -2.87
C LEU A 13 6.05 11.15 -3.83
N LYS A 14 7.20 11.22 -4.52
CA LYS A 14 7.69 10.12 -5.36
C LYS A 14 8.03 8.89 -4.50
N GLY A 15 8.69 9.08 -3.36
CA GLY A 15 8.97 8.02 -2.41
C GLY A 15 7.70 7.36 -1.85
N ILE A 16 6.74 8.17 -1.39
CA ILE A 16 5.44 7.68 -0.90
C ILE A 16 4.70 6.91 -1.99
N ARG A 17 4.67 7.41 -3.23
CA ARG A 17 4.04 6.73 -4.35
C ARG A 17 4.66 5.35 -4.60
N ARG A 18 5.98 5.25 -4.53
CA ARG A 18 6.70 3.98 -4.71
C ARG A 18 6.34 2.99 -3.61
N LEU A 19 6.29 3.43 -2.36
CA LEU A 19 5.90 2.56 -1.24
C LEU A 19 4.48 2.03 -1.42
N LEU A 20 3.54 2.88 -1.81
CA LEU A 20 2.13 2.48 -1.97
C LEU A 20 1.92 1.56 -3.18
N TYR A 21 2.39 1.95 -4.36
CA TYR A 21 2.03 1.27 -5.61
C TYR A 21 3.14 0.38 -6.19
N GLY A 22 4.39 0.64 -5.85
CA GLY A 22 5.52 -0.20 -6.26
C GLY A 22 5.72 -1.37 -5.31
N GLU A 23 5.67 -1.11 -4.01
CA GLU A 23 5.96 -2.10 -2.96
C GLU A 23 4.69 -2.65 -2.29
N GLY A 24 3.54 -2.00 -2.46
CA GLY A 24 2.25 -2.49 -1.98
C GLY A 24 1.96 -2.16 -0.51
N TYR A 25 2.66 -1.19 0.08
CA TYR A 25 2.38 -0.73 1.44
C TYR A 25 1.00 -0.07 1.54
N THR A 26 0.36 -0.25 2.69
CA THR A 26 -0.85 0.52 3.02
C THR A 26 -0.47 1.93 3.46
N ILE A 27 -1.45 2.85 3.44
CA ILE A 27 -1.28 4.21 3.95
C ILE A 27 -0.76 4.18 5.40
N ARG A 28 -1.24 3.21 6.22
CA ARG A 28 -0.77 3.01 7.59
C ARG A 28 0.68 2.54 7.65
N GLY A 29 1.09 1.62 6.76
CA GLY A 29 2.47 1.18 6.63
C GLY A 29 3.42 2.33 6.33
N VAL A 30 3.08 3.17 5.34
CA VAL A 30 3.90 4.34 4.98
C VAL A 30 3.96 5.37 6.11
N GLN A 31 2.86 5.61 6.82
CA GLN A 31 2.83 6.49 7.98
C GLN A 31 3.74 5.99 9.11
N ARG A 32 3.80 4.68 9.34
CA ARG A 32 4.71 4.08 10.32
C ARG A 32 6.17 4.29 9.92
N ILE A 33 6.51 4.00 8.67
CA ILE A 33 7.86 4.20 8.11
C ILE A 33 8.31 5.66 8.27
N LEU A 34 7.43 6.61 7.98
CA LEU A 34 7.71 8.03 8.14
C LEU A 34 7.97 8.44 9.59
N LYS A 35 7.30 7.80 10.56
CA LYS A 35 7.50 8.05 12.00
C LYS A 35 8.82 7.47 12.51
N GLU A 36 9.17 6.26 12.06
CA GLU A 36 10.34 5.52 12.55
C GLU A 36 11.65 5.98 11.89
N HIS A 37 11.66 6.12 10.56
CA HIS A 37 12.86 6.44 9.80
C HIS A 37 12.94 7.92 9.37
N GLY A 38 11.84 8.66 9.54
CA GLY A 38 11.77 10.06 9.18
C GLY A 38 11.60 10.31 7.68
N VAL A 39 11.26 11.56 7.37
CA VAL A 39 10.91 12.02 6.02
C VAL A 39 12.08 11.90 5.03
N LYS A 40 13.32 12.11 5.49
CA LYS A 40 14.53 12.06 4.65
C LYS A 40 14.80 10.66 4.10
N SER A 41 14.47 9.62 4.85
CA SER A 41 14.61 8.23 4.40
C SER A 41 13.71 7.98 3.19
N VAL A 42 12.44 8.40 3.27
CA VAL A 42 11.45 8.25 2.19
C VAL A 42 11.77 9.13 0.97
N GLN A 43 12.37 10.31 1.18
CA GLN A 43 12.84 11.16 0.06
C GLN A 43 13.95 10.49 -0.76
N GLY A 44 14.88 9.77 -0.12
CA GLY A 44 15.97 9.06 -0.82
C GLY A 44 15.51 7.91 -1.72
N LEU A 45 14.28 7.41 -1.52
CA LEU A 45 13.66 6.39 -2.38
C LEU A 45 13.18 6.93 -3.73
N ALA A 46 13.07 8.26 -3.88
CA ALA A 46 12.62 8.88 -5.11
C ALA A 46 13.58 8.67 -6.29
N ASP A 47 14.89 8.57 -6.01
CA ASP A 47 15.94 8.56 -7.04
C ASP A 47 16.14 7.20 -7.71
N GLY A 48 15.34 6.19 -7.37
CA GLY A 48 15.29 4.91 -8.09
C GLY A 48 16.53 4.01 -7.98
N ALA A 49 17.67 4.53 -7.51
CA ALA A 49 18.91 3.78 -7.28
C ALA A 49 18.88 2.93 -5.99
N ALA A 50 18.06 3.33 -5.01
CA ALA A 50 17.77 2.53 -3.82
C ALA A 50 16.63 1.54 -4.08
N ALA A 51 16.79 0.69 -5.09
CA ALA A 51 15.94 -0.50 -5.27
C ALA A 51 16.37 -1.62 -4.31
N VAL A 52 16.73 -1.27 -3.08
CA VAL A 52 16.81 -2.24 -2.00
C VAL A 52 15.37 -2.45 -1.58
N SER A 53 14.81 -3.59 -2.02
CA SER A 53 13.53 -4.11 -1.55
C SER A 53 13.40 -3.84 -0.05
N PHE A 54 12.41 -3.05 0.36
CA PHE A 54 12.04 -2.89 1.77
C PHE A 54 11.67 -4.23 2.42
N GLY A 55 11.57 -5.33 1.65
CA GLY A 55 11.59 -6.69 2.18
C GLY A 55 12.77 -6.98 3.12
N ALA A 56 13.92 -6.28 2.97
CA ALA A 56 15.04 -6.37 3.93
C ALA A 56 14.80 -5.60 5.24
N ILE A 57 13.88 -4.63 5.24
CA ILE A 57 13.45 -3.88 6.45
C ILE A 57 12.30 -4.63 7.14
N GLU A 58 11.52 -5.41 6.39
CA GLU A 58 10.48 -6.31 6.90
C GLU A 58 11.03 -7.42 7.82
N ASP A 59 12.27 -7.88 7.61
CA ASP A 59 12.95 -8.83 8.52
C ASP A 59 13.24 -8.23 9.91
N ALA A 60 13.24 -6.90 10.03
CA ALA A 60 13.32 -6.20 11.32
C ALA A 60 11.93 -5.82 11.88
N ILE A 61 10.87 -5.87 11.07
CA ILE A 61 9.51 -5.46 11.41
C ILE A 61 8.52 -6.61 11.13
N GLY A 62 8.91 -7.84 11.46
CA GLY A 62 8.02 -8.98 11.41
C GLY A 62 6.92 -8.84 12.47
N ALA A 63 5.65 -8.75 12.04
CA ALA A 63 4.45 -9.33 12.68
C ALA A 63 3.09 -8.63 12.38
N SER A 64 2.93 -7.76 11.38
CA SER A 64 1.61 -7.09 11.21
C SER A 64 1.18 -6.72 9.79
N LEU A 65 1.69 -7.39 8.74
CA LEU A 65 1.40 -6.98 7.35
C LEU A 65 0.30 -7.78 6.63
N MET A 66 -0.47 -8.60 7.34
CA MET A 66 -1.56 -9.35 6.69
C MET A 66 -2.63 -9.75 7.71
N GLU A 67 -3.33 -8.78 8.28
CA GLU A 67 -4.66 -9.03 8.85
C GLU A 67 -5.71 -8.22 8.09
N PRO A 68 -6.86 -8.81 7.74
CA PRO A 68 -8.05 -8.04 7.41
C PRO A 68 -8.57 -7.42 8.72
N ASP A 69 -8.52 -6.09 8.83
CA ASP A 69 -9.15 -5.41 9.96
C ASP A 69 -10.68 -5.59 9.87
N ASP A 70 -11.22 -6.44 10.75
CA ASP A 70 -12.65 -6.43 11.13
C ASP A 70 -12.96 -5.06 11.76
N GLU A 71 -13.52 -4.16 10.97
CA GLU A 71 -13.84 -2.79 11.39
C GLU A 71 -15.08 -2.81 12.32
N ALA A 72 -14.87 -2.70 13.63
CA ALA A 72 -15.96 -2.37 14.56
C ALA A 72 -16.34 -0.88 14.37
N PRO A 73 -17.63 -0.54 14.21
CA PRO A 73 -18.04 0.83 13.91
C PRO A 73 -17.76 1.75 15.10
N ILE A 74 -17.11 2.88 14.83
CA ILE A 74 -16.81 3.92 15.81
C ILE A 74 -18.13 4.55 16.27
N LYS A 75 -18.58 4.14 17.46
CA LYS A 75 -19.69 4.76 18.19
C LYS A 75 -19.12 5.89 19.04
N GLY A 76 -19.38 7.14 18.64
CA GLY A 76 -19.22 8.29 19.53
C GLY A 76 -18.51 9.51 18.95
N VAL A 77 -19.19 10.26 18.10
CA VAL A 77 -19.10 11.73 18.16
C VAL A 77 -20.52 12.24 18.36
N THR A 78 -20.87 12.39 19.64
CA THR A 78 -22.02 13.13 20.12
C THR A 78 -21.80 14.62 19.88
N GLU A 79 -22.92 15.28 19.56
CA GLU A 79 -23.22 16.71 19.68
C GLU A 79 -22.25 17.53 20.55
N SER A 80 -21.77 18.66 20.01
CA SER A 80 -21.89 20.00 20.62
C SER A 80 -21.14 21.04 19.78
N ASP A 81 -21.73 22.24 19.71
CA ASP A 81 -21.22 23.51 19.17
C ASP A 81 -21.20 23.60 17.63
N GLU A 82 -21.91 24.50 16.93
CA GLU A 82 -22.30 25.88 17.23
C GLU A 82 -23.40 26.37 16.25
N ASP A 83 -24.23 27.29 16.72
CA ASP A 83 -25.36 27.91 16.02
C ASP A 83 -24.96 28.85 14.85
N ASP A 84 -25.98 29.19 14.05
CA ASP A 84 -26.11 30.36 13.15
C ASP A 84 -25.92 30.19 11.63
N TYR A 85 -26.53 29.16 11.04
CA TYR A 85 -26.86 29.15 9.61
C TYR A 85 -28.30 29.66 9.39
N GLN A 86 -28.44 30.97 9.21
CA GLN A 86 -29.62 31.57 8.60
C GLN A 86 -29.38 31.65 7.09
N GLY A 87 -29.86 30.64 6.35
CA GLY A 87 -29.81 30.58 4.90
C GLY A 87 -31.05 29.86 4.39
N ASP A 88 -31.73 30.48 3.42
CA ASP A 88 -33.07 30.20 2.95
C ASP A 88 -33.44 28.71 2.82
N GLU A 89 -34.65 28.42 3.30
CA GLU A 89 -35.38 27.17 3.11
C GLU A 89 -35.60 26.91 1.61
N GLU A 90 -35.54 25.63 1.22
CA GLU A 90 -35.77 25.06 -0.13
C GLU A 90 -34.57 24.94 -1.09
N GLU A 91 -33.71 23.94 -0.85
CA GLU A 91 -33.34 22.94 -1.87
C GLU A 91 -32.63 21.75 -1.18
N GLY A 92 -33.44 20.91 -0.53
CA GLY A 92 -32.97 19.62 -0.05
C GLY A 92 -32.69 18.68 -1.22
N ILE A 93 -31.64 17.87 -1.10
CA ILE A 93 -31.32 16.80 -2.05
C ILE A 93 -32.51 15.83 -2.08
N ASP A 94 -33.11 15.62 -3.27
CA ASP A 94 -34.24 14.71 -3.46
C ASP A 94 -33.76 13.25 -3.33
N PHE A 95 -34.04 12.63 -2.19
CA PHE A 95 -33.73 11.22 -1.90
C PHE A 95 -34.66 10.23 -2.62
N ARG A 96 -35.51 10.65 -3.57
CA ARG A 96 -36.38 9.73 -4.35
C ARG A 96 -35.66 8.76 -5.28
N PHE A 97 -34.33 8.80 -5.36
CA PHE A 97 -33.53 7.83 -6.13
C PHE A 97 -33.01 6.62 -5.32
N THR A 98 -33.42 6.45 -4.05
CA THR A 98 -32.98 5.31 -3.21
C THR A 98 -33.84 4.03 -3.34
N GLU A 99 -34.68 3.91 -4.36
CA GLU A 99 -35.45 2.67 -4.64
C GLU A 99 -35.11 2.05 -6.01
N VAL A 100 -33.87 2.19 -6.47
CA VAL A 100 -33.36 1.24 -7.49
C VAL A 100 -32.82 0.05 -6.71
N ASP A 101 -33.50 -1.09 -6.83
CA ASP A 101 -33.14 -2.37 -6.19
C ASP A 101 -31.61 -2.56 -6.19
N ASP A 102 -31.03 -2.67 -5.00
CA ASP A 102 -29.59 -2.90 -4.78
C ASP A 102 -29.09 -4.15 -5.55
N GLU A 103 -30.02 -5.04 -5.94
CA GLU A 103 -29.79 -6.19 -6.81
C GLU A 103 -29.25 -5.81 -8.21
N GLU A 104 -29.62 -4.68 -8.83
CA GLU A 104 -29.10 -4.29 -10.15
C GLU A 104 -27.64 -3.80 -10.07
N ILE A 105 -27.30 -3.07 -9.00
CA ILE A 105 -25.94 -2.61 -8.72
C ILE A 105 -25.04 -3.80 -8.35
N LEU A 106 -25.56 -4.74 -7.56
CA LEU A 106 -24.83 -5.97 -7.19
C LEU A 106 -24.65 -6.93 -8.37
N THR A 107 -25.64 -7.05 -9.25
CA THR A 107 -25.55 -7.93 -10.45
C THR A 107 -24.62 -7.36 -11.51
N THR A 108 -24.53 -6.04 -11.68
CA THR A 108 -23.55 -5.40 -12.58
C THR A 108 -22.11 -5.58 -12.09
N PHE A 109 -21.87 -5.54 -10.76
CA PHE A 109 -20.56 -5.85 -10.18
C PHE A 109 -20.19 -7.34 -10.27
N ARG A 110 -21.16 -8.25 -10.07
CA ARG A 110 -20.93 -9.70 -10.17
C ARG A 110 -20.72 -10.17 -11.63
N LYS A 111 -21.24 -9.43 -12.60
CA LYS A 111 -21.09 -9.70 -14.05
C LYS A 111 -19.74 -9.24 -14.61
N GLY A 112 -18.99 -8.44 -13.88
CA GLY A 112 -17.56 -8.20 -14.13
C GLY A 112 -16.76 -9.40 -13.65
N GLY A 113 -16.60 -10.39 -14.53
CA GLY A 113 -16.00 -11.68 -14.24
C GLY A 113 -14.75 -11.59 -13.34
N THR A 114 -14.69 -12.51 -12.39
CA THR A 114 -13.52 -12.79 -11.54
C THR A 114 -12.26 -12.64 -12.39
N PRO A 115 -11.34 -11.68 -12.08
CA PRO A 115 -10.07 -11.67 -12.77
C PRO A 115 -9.44 -13.03 -12.50
N ALA A 116 -9.18 -13.77 -13.58
CA ALA A 116 -8.50 -15.04 -13.51
C ALA A 116 -7.26 -14.85 -12.63
N ALA A 117 -7.13 -15.68 -11.59
CA ALA A 117 -6.00 -15.65 -10.68
C ALA A 117 -4.70 -15.47 -11.48
N PRO A 118 -3.75 -14.64 -11.02
CA PRO A 118 -2.56 -14.32 -11.80
C PRO A 118 -1.88 -15.63 -12.18
N ALA A 119 -1.83 -15.89 -13.49
CA ALA A 119 -1.15 -17.07 -14.02
C ALA A 119 0.26 -17.05 -13.42
N GLY A 120 0.62 -18.13 -12.70
CA GLY A 120 1.91 -18.23 -12.03
C GLY A 120 3.09 -17.96 -12.98
N PRO A 121 4.30 -17.75 -12.44
CA PRO A 121 5.47 -17.36 -13.23
C PRO A 121 5.61 -18.27 -14.44
N SER A 122 5.85 -17.66 -15.61
CA SER A 122 5.93 -18.38 -16.88
C SER A 122 6.99 -19.48 -16.80
N ALA A 123 6.90 -20.50 -17.65
CA ALA A 123 7.88 -21.60 -17.63
C ALA A 123 9.33 -21.10 -17.74
N LEU A 124 9.55 -20.03 -18.52
CA LEU A 124 10.85 -19.37 -18.65
C LEU A 124 11.27 -18.65 -17.35
N ASP A 125 10.33 -18.02 -16.65
CA ASP A 125 10.61 -17.37 -15.36
C ASP A 125 10.97 -18.40 -14.30
N ARG A 126 10.29 -19.56 -14.27
CA ARG A 126 10.61 -20.65 -13.34
C ARG A 126 12.01 -21.21 -13.59
N GLU A 127 12.42 -21.35 -14.84
CA GLU A 127 13.76 -21.83 -15.17
C GLU A 127 14.84 -20.82 -14.74
N ARG A 128 14.62 -19.53 -15.02
CA ARG A 128 15.53 -18.45 -14.60
C ARG A 128 15.65 -18.39 -13.07
N LEU A 129 14.53 -18.47 -12.36
CA LEU A 129 14.51 -18.52 -10.90
C LEU A 129 15.21 -19.76 -10.35
N GLY A 130 15.02 -20.93 -10.98
CA GLY A 130 15.70 -22.16 -10.60
C GLY A 130 17.22 -22.07 -10.71
N ARG A 131 17.74 -21.45 -11.78
CA ARG A 131 19.19 -21.22 -11.94
C ARG A 131 19.73 -20.26 -10.89
N ALA A 132 19.06 -19.12 -10.68
CA ALA A 132 19.47 -18.16 -9.66
C ALA A 132 19.46 -18.76 -8.25
N LEU A 133 18.49 -19.61 -7.93
CA LEU A 133 18.43 -20.31 -6.66
C LEU A 133 19.60 -21.28 -6.48
N ALA A 134 19.97 -22.02 -7.54
CA ALA A 134 21.12 -22.92 -7.51
C ALA A 134 22.44 -22.16 -7.26
N ASP A 135 22.63 -21.02 -7.93
CA ASP A 135 23.82 -20.17 -7.72
C ASP A 135 23.88 -19.64 -6.29
N LEU A 136 22.75 -19.19 -5.73
CA LEU A 136 22.69 -18.69 -4.35
C LEU A 136 22.97 -19.78 -3.31
N VAL A 137 22.47 -21.00 -3.53
CA VAL A 137 22.78 -22.15 -2.65
C VAL A 137 24.27 -22.47 -2.68
N ALA A 138 24.89 -22.47 -3.86
CA ALA A 138 26.33 -22.71 -3.98
C ALA A 138 27.16 -21.64 -3.25
N ILE A 139 26.77 -20.36 -3.34
CA ILE A 139 27.44 -19.28 -2.62
C ILE A 139 27.31 -19.46 -1.10
N ARG A 140 26.12 -19.86 -0.62
CA ARG A 140 25.92 -20.14 0.80
C ARG A 140 26.82 -21.29 1.28
N ASP A 141 26.88 -22.40 0.54
CA ASP A 141 27.69 -23.55 0.93
C ASP A 141 29.19 -23.19 0.97
N MET A 142 29.66 -22.34 0.05
CA MET A 142 31.03 -21.81 0.07
C MET A 142 31.30 -20.94 1.30
N LEU A 143 30.35 -20.10 1.70
CA LEU A 143 30.46 -19.28 2.92
C LEU A 143 30.47 -20.16 4.17
N ASP A 144 29.61 -21.16 4.24
CA ASP A 144 29.53 -22.10 5.37
C ASP A 144 30.82 -22.93 5.49
N GLN A 145 31.44 -23.31 4.37
CA GLN A 145 32.76 -23.97 4.36
C GLN A 145 33.86 -23.03 4.86
N ALA A 146 33.92 -21.80 4.32
CA ALA A 146 34.93 -20.82 4.72
C ALA A 146 34.84 -20.42 6.21
N GLN A 147 33.63 -20.41 6.79
CA GLN A 147 33.42 -20.15 8.21
C GLN A 147 33.80 -21.32 9.12
N ASN A 148 33.76 -22.56 8.61
CA ASN A 148 34.16 -23.75 9.37
C ASN A 148 35.66 -24.04 9.31
N GLU A 149 36.38 -23.46 8.32
CA GLU A 149 37.83 -23.63 8.14
C GLU A 149 38.69 -22.56 8.85
N GLY A 150 38.07 -21.54 9.46
CA GLY A 150 38.73 -20.47 10.24
C GLY A 150 38.56 -20.61 11.74
#